data_AF-A0A1E3Y7Y4-F1
#
_entry.id   AF-A0A1E3Y7Y4-F1
#
_cell.length_a   1.000
_cell.length_b   1.000
_cell.length_c   1.000
_cell.angle_alpha   90.00
_cell.angle_beta   90.00
_cell.angle_gamma   90.00
#
_symmetry.space_group_name_H-M   'P 1'
#
loop_
_entity.id
_entity.type
_entity.pdbx_description
1 polymer ?
#
loop_
_entity_poly.entity_id
_entity_poly.type
_entity_poly.pdbx_seq_one_letter_code
_entity_poly.pdbx_strand_id
1 'polypeptide(L)'
;MQTELAAQAITDPSLTWTVVVAFAISLITVFALIFGRYEIRLRRLRLIRDYVKTFPVIDLGEEGTSPSFEFVRSKYAADVSSDDEREVRASSGNLRSAEDIISEINDTISRTRVFLNRGDLRLLTAAIPYLLVVTTGFILAFSGFGCFETAATCLDGTTFNLLTVGGMKFSDQTAAVDVRQLAENVLTVAAITFIGAYLSSLRYLVQALAVFDLNGYTMIRQAAMIMISVLASATLYRAIPDLSALQAAVSIDRTTPIGDLPALWILLGLAFGLLPGSVLQFILVKIGAQINWIKQSDNRFIDMTRVVPLDAIDGIDFFTRFRLEECGISDVQSLATYNPIMLHIETPYGIYQTVDWIAQAQLCCVVGLDRFLLLRQFNVRTIFDLERALKQNRKDDSKADKQAIDAFDRIYASVLFAPTGPMKLILEKSTAKFLIPGADGKITEVDAKDFSIWALTTISETKAMSSRAIEHLMDWIGDDLHVRRLRRLWNEISGRLGQLSVELTPDHKIGAKADTPDPPV
;
A
#
# COMPACT_ATOMS: atom_id res chain seq x y z
N MET A 1 -25.54 -36.00 -30.45
CA MET A 1 -25.90 -34.91 -29.50
C MET A 1 -24.72 -34.30 -28.74
N GLN A 2 -23.92 -35.02 -27.93
CA GLN A 2 -22.70 -34.42 -27.30
C GLN A 2 -21.53 -34.19 -28.29
N THR A 3 -21.42 -35.03 -29.33
CA THR A 3 -20.38 -34.91 -30.37
C THR A 3 -20.71 -33.86 -31.44
N GLU A 4 -21.98 -33.45 -31.57
CA GLU A 4 -22.41 -32.44 -32.55
C GLU A 4 -22.24 -31.00 -32.04
N LEU A 5 -22.38 -30.78 -30.73
CA LEU A 5 -22.10 -29.47 -30.11
C LEU A 5 -20.60 -29.12 -30.18
N ALA A 6 -19.72 -30.11 -30.06
CA ALA A 6 -18.28 -29.92 -30.24
C ALA A 6 -17.91 -29.67 -31.72
N ALA A 7 -18.66 -30.24 -32.67
CA ALA A 7 -18.45 -30.04 -34.10
C ALA A 7 -19.01 -28.70 -34.60
N GLN A 8 -20.14 -28.22 -34.07
CA GLN A 8 -20.73 -26.93 -34.43
C GLN A 8 -19.90 -25.73 -33.95
N ALA A 9 -19.20 -25.86 -32.81
CA ALA A 9 -18.27 -24.83 -32.34
C ALA A 9 -17.05 -24.64 -33.28
N ILE A 10 -16.73 -25.64 -34.12
CA ILE A 10 -15.61 -25.61 -35.07
C ILE A 10 -16.03 -24.98 -36.42
N THR A 11 -17.34 -24.89 -36.71
CA THR A 11 -17.85 -24.43 -38.01
C THR A 11 -18.24 -22.96 -38.06
N ASP A 12 -18.37 -22.24 -36.93
CA ASP A 12 -18.55 -20.79 -36.92
C ASP A 12 -17.20 -20.06 -36.74
N PRO A 13 -16.67 -19.41 -37.79
CA PRO A 13 -15.38 -18.73 -37.72
C PRO A 13 -15.40 -17.60 -36.69
N SER A 14 -16.53 -16.92 -36.49
CA SER A 14 -16.67 -15.78 -35.57
C SER A 14 -16.49 -16.18 -34.09
N LEU A 15 -17.12 -17.27 -33.64
CA LEU A 15 -17.01 -17.76 -32.27
C LEU A 15 -15.60 -18.32 -31.98
N THR A 16 -15.00 -19.01 -32.96
CA THR A 16 -13.63 -19.49 -32.84
C THR A 16 -12.65 -18.32 -32.67
N TRP A 17 -12.83 -17.24 -33.44
CA TRP A 17 -12.02 -16.03 -33.31
C TRP A 17 -12.20 -15.32 -31.96
N THR A 18 -13.42 -15.23 -31.41
CA THR A 18 -13.63 -14.60 -30.09
C THR A 18 -12.98 -15.39 -28.97
N VAL A 19 -13.05 -16.72 -28.99
CA VAL A 19 -12.37 -17.59 -28.00
C VAL A 19 -10.86 -17.45 -28.10
N VAL A 20 -10.30 -17.47 -29.32
CA VAL A 20 -8.85 -17.31 -29.53
C VAL A 20 -8.37 -15.94 -29.06
N VAL A 21 -9.09 -14.86 -29.38
CA VAL A 21 -8.72 -13.50 -28.95
C VAL A 21 -8.83 -13.36 -27.42
N ALA A 22 -9.90 -13.86 -26.81
CA ALA A 22 -10.09 -13.82 -25.36
C ALA A 22 -8.98 -14.59 -24.61
N PHE A 23 -8.61 -15.77 -25.11
CA PHE A 23 -7.52 -16.56 -24.56
C PHE A 23 -6.16 -15.91 -24.78
N ALA A 24 -5.93 -15.30 -25.94
CA ALA A 24 -4.68 -14.57 -26.21
C ALA A 24 -4.51 -13.39 -25.25
N ILE A 25 -5.56 -12.60 -24.98
CA ILE A 25 -5.50 -11.49 -24.03
C ILE A 25 -5.18 -11.99 -22.62
N SER A 26 -5.87 -13.03 -22.15
CA SER A 26 -5.65 -13.56 -20.80
C SER A 26 -4.24 -14.14 -20.64
N LEU A 27 -3.74 -14.86 -21.65
CA LEU A 27 -2.40 -15.43 -21.68
C LEU A 27 -1.33 -14.34 -21.69
N ILE A 28 -1.49 -13.31 -22.54
CA ILE A 28 -0.56 -12.18 -22.62
C ILE A 28 -0.51 -11.45 -21.27
N THR A 29 -1.65 -11.19 -20.63
CA THR A 29 -1.70 -10.52 -19.33
C THR A 29 -0.94 -11.30 -18.26
N VAL A 30 -1.19 -12.61 -18.13
CA VAL A 30 -0.49 -13.46 -17.14
C VAL A 30 1.00 -13.53 -17.45
N PHE A 31 1.37 -13.75 -18.72
CA PHE A 31 2.77 -13.83 -19.14
C PHE A 31 3.52 -12.53 -18.88
N ALA A 32 2.94 -11.37 -19.24
CA ALA A 32 3.54 -10.06 -19.03
C ALA A 32 3.77 -9.76 -17.54
N LEU A 33 2.83 -10.13 -16.66
CA LEU A 33 2.99 -9.95 -15.21
C LEU A 33 4.13 -10.81 -14.65
N ILE A 34 4.23 -12.09 -15.06
CA ILE A 34 5.30 -12.99 -14.61
C ILE A 34 6.66 -12.55 -15.17
N PHE A 35 6.71 -12.16 -16.44
CA PHE A 35 7.92 -11.62 -17.06
C PHE A 35 8.37 -10.31 -16.39
N GLY A 36 7.44 -9.40 -16.11
CA GLY A 36 7.72 -8.19 -15.36
C GLY A 36 8.30 -8.48 -13.97
N ARG A 37 7.76 -9.51 -13.28
CA ARG A 37 8.24 -9.92 -11.95
C ARG A 37 9.69 -10.40 -11.99
N TYR A 38 10.01 -11.17 -13.02
CA TYR A 38 11.36 -11.67 -13.29
C TYR A 38 12.35 -10.51 -13.53
N GLU A 39 12.01 -9.56 -14.40
CA GLU A 39 12.85 -8.39 -14.70
C GLU A 39 13.08 -7.50 -13.46
N ILE A 40 12.02 -7.22 -12.70
CA ILE A 40 12.09 -6.45 -11.46
C ILE A 40 13.01 -7.13 -10.45
N ARG A 41 12.88 -8.45 -10.26
CA ARG A 41 13.75 -9.23 -9.37
C ARG A 41 15.22 -9.07 -9.73
N LEU A 42 15.57 -9.30 -11.00
CA LEU A 42 16.95 -9.20 -11.46
C LEU A 42 17.52 -7.79 -11.29
N ARG A 43 16.74 -6.76 -11.61
CA ARG A 43 17.15 -5.37 -11.42
C ARG A 43 17.40 -5.07 -9.94
N ARG A 44 16.51 -5.50 -9.05
CA ARG A 44 16.64 -5.26 -7.60
C ARG A 44 17.80 -6.02 -6.96
N LEU A 45 18.05 -7.27 -7.36
CA LEU A 45 19.23 -8.01 -6.89
C LEU A 45 20.54 -7.32 -7.30
N ARG A 46 20.61 -6.73 -8.50
CA ARG A 46 21.78 -5.94 -8.93
C ARG A 46 21.93 -4.67 -8.09
N LEU A 47 20.83 -3.94 -7.82
CA LEU A 47 20.86 -2.76 -6.94
C LEU A 47 21.29 -3.11 -5.52
N ILE A 48 20.85 -4.25 -4.97
CA ILE A 48 21.29 -4.74 -3.66
C ILE A 48 22.80 -4.99 -3.66
N ARG A 49 23.31 -5.67 -4.69
CA ARG A 49 24.76 -5.92 -4.83
C ARG A 49 25.55 -4.61 -4.90
N ASP A 50 25.08 -3.64 -5.68
CA ASP A 50 25.77 -2.36 -5.86
C ASP A 50 25.67 -1.50 -4.58
N TYR A 51 24.57 -1.62 -3.81
CA TYR A 51 24.45 -1.06 -2.46
C TYR A 51 25.50 -1.64 -1.52
N VAL A 52 25.65 -2.97 -1.42
CA VAL A 52 26.65 -3.63 -0.56
C VAL A 52 28.08 -3.21 -0.92
N LYS A 53 28.37 -3.03 -2.21
CA LYS A 53 29.68 -2.54 -2.66
C LYS A 53 29.98 -1.12 -2.20
N THR A 54 28.95 -0.27 -2.16
CA THR A 54 29.09 1.15 -1.79
C THR A 54 29.09 1.33 -0.27
N PHE A 55 28.22 0.58 0.41
CA PHE A 55 28.03 0.57 1.85
C PHE A 55 28.19 -0.88 2.34
N PRO A 56 29.43 -1.35 2.57
CA PRO A 56 29.64 -2.69 3.10
C PRO A 56 29.04 -2.78 4.51
N VAL A 57 27.96 -3.56 4.62
CA VAL A 57 27.07 -3.71 5.78
C VAL A 57 27.71 -4.53 6.92
N ILE A 58 29.04 -4.54 6.99
CA ILE A 58 29.79 -5.22 8.05
C ILE A 58 29.97 -4.21 9.17
N ASP A 59 29.41 -4.53 10.33
CA ASP A 59 29.54 -3.70 11.52
C ASP A 59 31.03 -3.51 11.87
N LEU A 60 31.43 -2.29 12.20
CA LEU A 60 32.81 -1.95 12.59
C LEU A 60 33.19 -2.46 14.00
N GLY A 61 32.52 -3.51 14.50
CA GLY A 61 32.78 -4.07 15.83
C GLY A 61 31.82 -5.16 16.33
N GLU A 62 30.67 -5.41 15.68
CA GLU A 62 29.76 -6.52 16.00
C GLU A 62 29.66 -7.51 14.81
N GLU A 63 29.65 -8.81 15.12
CA GLU A 63 29.82 -9.92 14.16
C GLU A 63 28.57 -10.20 13.28
N GLY A 64 27.79 -9.18 12.88
CA GLY A 64 26.53 -9.37 12.18
C GLY A 64 26.22 -8.36 11.08
N THR A 65 25.51 -8.82 10.05
CA THR A 65 24.87 -7.96 9.04
C THR A 65 23.70 -7.19 9.64
N SER A 66 23.46 -5.96 9.20
CA SER A 66 22.30 -5.19 9.70
C SER A 66 20.97 -5.93 9.41
N PRO A 67 20.07 -6.09 10.39
CA PRO A 67 18.80 -6.79 10.19
C PRO A 67 17.96 -6.17 9.06
N SER A 68 17.99 -4.84 8.94
CA SER A 68 17.31 -4.10 7.87
C SER A 68 17.76 -4.54 6.47
N PHE A 69 19.04 -4.84 6.29
CA PHE A 69 19.58 -5.33 5.03
C PHE A 69 19.18 -6.78 4.78
N GLU A 70 19.22 -7.63 5.81
CA GLU A 70 18.83 -9.05 5.71
C GLU A 70 17.35 -9.23 5.32
N PHE A 71 16.45 -8.39 5.85
CA PHE A 71 15.05 -8.38 5.42
C PHE A 71 14.88 -8.01 3.95
N VAL A 72 15.70 -7.08 3.45
CA VAL A 72 15.69 -6.69 2.04
C VAL A 72 16.21 -7.82 1.16
N ARG A 73 17.36 -8.41 1.52
CA ARG A 73 17.96 -9.53 0.78
C ARG A 73 17.02 -10.72 0.72
N SER A 74 16.48 -11.13 1.88
CA SER A 74 15.57 -12.28 1.96
C SER A 74 14.31 -12.09 1.13
N LYS A 75 13.72 -10.88 1.07
CA LYS A 75 12.54 -10.60 0.24
C LYS A 75 12.73 -10.99 -1.23
N TYR A 76 13.91 -10.74 -1.80
CA TYR A 76 14.19 -11.02 -3.22
C TYR A 76 14.86 -12.38 -3.49
N ALA A 77 15.48 -12.97 -2.47
CA ALA A 77 16.18 -14.26 -2.58
C ALA A 77 15.33 -15.48 -2.17
N ALA A 78 14.25 -15.29 -1.38
CA ALA A 78 13.48 -16.39 -0.78
C ALA A 78 12.91 -17.42 -1.76
N ASP A 79 12.58 -17.01 -2.99
CA ASP A 79 12.01 -17.91 -4.01
C ASP A 79 13.06 -18.71 -4.80
N VAL A 80 14.34 -18.37 -4.64
CA VAL A 80 15.45 -18.93 -5.43
C VAL A 80 16.28 -19.92 -4.60
N SER A 81 16.10 -19.96 -3.28
CA SER A 81 16.91 -20.82 -2.42
C SER A 81 16.70 -22.31 -2.74
N SER A 82 17.82 -23.02 -2.94
CA SER A 82 17.88 -24.46 -3.16
C SER A 82 17.95 -25.21 -1.83
N ASP A 83 17.76 -26.54 -1.89
CA ASP A 83 17.91 -27.49 -0.78
C ASP A 83 19.27 -27.40 -0.02
N ASP A 84 20.27 -26.70 -0.58
CA ASP A 84 21.60 -26.48 0.01
C ASP A 84 21.61 -25.50 1.20
N GLU A 85 20.54 -24.72 1.43
CA GLU A 85 20.46 -23.80 2.58
C GLU A 85 20.53 -24.53 3.94
N ARG A 86 20.17 -25.83 3.99
CA ARG A 86 20.33 -26.65 5.21
C ARG A 86 21.79 -26.98 5.52
N GLU A 87 22.65 -27.13 4.50
CA GLU A 87 24.07 -27.40 4.71
C GLU A 87 24.87 -26.11 4.94
N VAL A 88 24.54 -25.02 4.23
CA VAL A 88 25.27 -23.74 4.39
C VAL A 88 24.98 -23.08 5.74
N ARG A 89 23.72 -23.07 6.21
CA ARG A 89 23.36 -22.51 7.53
C ARG A 89 23.96 -23.31 8.70
N ALA A 90 24.29 -24.58 8.50
CA ALA A 90 24.95 -25.42 9.51
C ALA A 90 26.46 -25.12 9.61
N SER A 91 27.07 -24.50 8.60
CA SER A 91 28.50 -24.16 8.55
C SER A 91 28.82 -22.68 8.82
N SER A 92 27.83 -21.78 8.75
CA SER A 92 28.02 -20.33 8.74
C SER A 92 28.06 -19.68 10.13
N GLY A 93 28.84 -20.24 11.06
CA GLY A 93 29.16 -19.62 12.35
C GLY A 93 30.27 -18.55 12.30
N ASN A 94 30.77 -18.20 11.11
CA ASN A 94 31.92 -17.30 10.93
C ASN A 94 31.56 -16.01 10.18
N LEU A 95 32.31 -14.94 10.50
CA LEU A 95 32.24 -13.60 9.90
C LEU A 95 31.94 -13.64 8.40
N ARG A 96 30.79 -13.10 7.99
CA ARG A 96 30.43 -12.98 6.57
C ARG A 96 31.07 -11.71 6.02
N SER A 97 32.07 -11.86 5.16
CA SER A 97 32.65 -10.72 4.44
C SER A 97 31.64 -10.14 3.43
N ALA A 98 31.82 -8.88 3.06
CA ALA A 98 31.04 -8.24 1.99
C ALA A 98 31.23 -8.99 0.66
N GLU A 99 32.45 -9.49 0.40
CA GLU A 99 32.73 -10.40 -0.72
C GLU A 99 31.88 -11.67 -0.69
N ASP A 100 31.65 -12.28 0.48
CA ASP A 100 30.85 -13.50 0.60
C ASP A 100 29.39 -13.20 0.26
N ILE A 101 28.84 -12.10 0.79
CA ILE A 101 27.48 -11.65 0.46
C ILE A 101 27.34 -11.37 -1.04
N ILE A 102 28.34 -10.73 -1.65
CA ILE A 102 28.34 -10.44 -3.08
C ILE A 102 28.40 -11.73 -3.91
N SER A 103 29.19 -12.72 -3.49
CA SER A 103 29.28 -14.02 -4.18
C SER A 103 27.96 -14.78 -4.15
N GLU A 104 27.25 -14.78 -3.01
CA GLU A 104 25.94 -15.41 -2.86
C GLU A 104 24.88 -14.71 -3.72
N ILE A 105 24.91 -13.37 -3.78
CA ILE A 105 24.01 -12.61 -4.65
C ILE A 105 24.32 -12.92 -6.12
N ASN A 106 25.59 -13.02 -6.50
CA ASN A 106 25.99 -13.38 -7.87
C ASN A 106 25.54 -14.81 -8.23
N ASP A 107 25.66 -15.77 -7.32
CA ASP A 107 25.14 -17.14 -7.50
C ASP A 107 23.62 -17.11 -7.68
N THR A 108 22.91 -16.40 -6.81
CA THR A 108 21.45 -16.20 -6.91
C THR A 108 21.06 -15.58 -8.25
N ILE A 109 21.75 -14.54 -8.72
CA ILE A 109 21.53 -13.93 -10.03
C ILE A 109 21.79 -14.94 -11.16
N SER A 110 22.83 -15.76 -11.05
CA SER A 110 23.17 -16.76 -12.06
C SER A 110 22.09 -17.83 -12.21
N ARG A 111 21.54 -18.31 -11.08
CA ARG A 111 20.42 -19.28 -11.03
C ARG A 111 19.10 -18.67 -11.53
N THR A 112 18.93 -17.37 -11.31
CA THR A 112 17.74 -16.61 -11.77
C THR A 112 17.91 -16.08 -13.19
N ARG A 113 18.97 -16.45 -13.93
CA ARG A 113 19.18 -15.97 -15.31
C ARG A 113 18.24 -16.63 -16.33
N VAL A 114 17.64 -17.77 -15.98
CA VAL A 114 16.72 -18.50 -16.85
C VAL A 114 15.30 -18.17 -16.44
N PHE A 115 14.56 -17.54 -17.35
CA PHE A 115 13.12 -17.32 -17.22
C PHE A 115 12.38 -18.67 -17.15
N LEU A 116 11.29 -18.76 -16.36
CA LEU A 116 10.60 -20.02 -15.97
C LEU A 116 11.38 -20.92 -14.99
N ASN A 117 11.96 -20.36 -13.92
CA ASN A 117 12.43 -21.18 -12.81
C ASN A 117 11.24 -21.84 -12.07
N ARG A 118 11.47 -22.85 -11.21
CA ARG A 118 10.43 -23.58 -10.45
C ARG A 118 9.46 -22.65 -9.71
N GLY A 119 9.94 -21.53 -9.17
CA GLY A 119 9.10 -20.52 -8.52
C GLY A 119 8.12 -19.84 -9.47
N ASP A 120 8.58 -19.44 -10.66
CA ASP A 120 7.73 -18.81 -11.68
C ASP A 120 6.74 -19.80 -12.29
N LEU A 121 7.15 -21.08 -12.43
CA LEU A 121 6.24 -22.15 -12.85
C LEU A 121 5.12 -22.39 -11.83
N ARG A 122 5.42 -22.38 -10.52
CA ARG A 122 4.39 -22.45 -9.47
C ARG A 122 3.43 -21.26 -9.56
N LEU A 123 3.94 -20.06 -9.80
CA LEU A 123 3.11 -18.87 -9.97
C LEU A 123 2.21 -18.99 -11.22
N LEU A 124 2.74 -19.51 -12.33
CA LEU A 124 1.96 -19.78 -13.54
C LEU A 124 0.82 -20.78 -13.27
N THR A 125 1.09 -21.86 -12.54
CA THR A 125 0.04 -22.83 -12.16
C THR A 125 -1.03 -22.20 -11.26
N ALA A 126 -0.63 -21.33 -10.33
CA ALA A 126 -1.56 -20.61 -9.47
C ALA A 126 -2.38 -19.54 -10.22
N ALA A 127 -1.91 -19.09 -11.39
CA ALA A 127 -2.62 -18.12 -12.23
C ALA A 127 -3.68 -18.75 -13.15
N ILE A 128 -3.77 -20.08 -13.24
CA ILE A 128 -4.77 -20.78 -14.08
C ILE A 128 -6.21 -20.33 -13.78
N PRO A 129 -6.67 -20.22 -12.51
CA PRO A 129 -8.03 -19.75 -12.24
C PRO A 129 -8.28 -18.33 -12.75
N TYR A 130 -7.30 -17.44 -12.60
CA TYR A 130 -7.39 -16.08 -13.12
C TYR A 130 -7.49 -16.08 -14.65
N LEU A 131 -6.64 -16.87 -15.33
CA LEU A 131 -6.66 -17.02 -16.78
C LEU A 131 -8.03 -17.53 -17.27
N LEU A 132 -8.62 -18.52 -16.61
CA LEU A 132 -9.94 -19.07 -16.95
C LEU A 132 -11.06 -18.03 -16.77
N VAL A 133 -11.07 -17.31 -15.66
CA VAL A 133 -12.06 -16.26 -15.38
C VAL A 133 -11.96 -15.12 -16.39
N VAL A 134 -10.76 -14.66 -16.68
CA VAL A 134 -10.54 -13.57 -17.65
C VAL A 134 -10.90 -14.01 -19.07
N THR A 135 -10.53 -15.23 -19.47
CA THR A 135 -10.92 -15.79 -20.77
C THR A 135 -12.43 -15.87 -20.90
N THR A 136 -13.11 -16.41 -19.88
CA THR A 136 -14.59 -16.54 -19.89
C THR A 136 -15.28 -15.19 -19.92
N GLY A 137 -14.77 -14.21 -19.16
CA GLY A 137 -15.32 -12.86 -19.16
C GLY A 137 -15.11 -12.10 -20.48
N PHE A 138 -13.97 -12.29 -21.15
CA PHE A 138 -13.77 -11.72 -22.48
C PHE A 138 -14.57 -12.45 -23.56
N ILE A 139 -14.82 -13.75 -23.43
CA ILE A 139 -15.79 -14.45 -24.28
C ILE A 139 -17.17 -13.80 -24.10
N LEU A 140 -17.60 -13.54 -22.86
CA LEU A 140 -18.87 -12.84 -22.57
C LEU A 140 -18.92 -11.41 -23.14
N ALA A 141 -17.80 -10.68 -23.11
CA ALA A 141 -17.73 -9.30 -23.59
C ALA A 141 -17.61 -9.19 -25.12
N PHE A 142 -16.89 -10.12 -25.76
CA PHE A 142 -16.62 -10.14 -27.21
C PHE A 142 -17.54 -11.06 -28.00
N SER A 143 -18.35 -11.88 -27.34
CA SER A 143 -19.55 -12.42 -27.97
C SER A 143 -20.44 -11.22 -28.30
N GLY A 144 -20.14 -10.54 -29.42
CA GLY A 144 -21.14 -9.77 -30.12
C GLY A 144 -22.32 -10.72 -30.24
N PHE A 145 -23.51 -10.25 -29.86
CA PHE A 145 -24.74 -11.01 -30.02
C PHE A 145 -24.94 -11.25 -31.52
N GLY A 146 -24.19 -12.20 -32.10
CA GLY A 146 -24.21 -12.65 -33.48
C GLY A 146 -25.48 -13.42 -33.80
N CYS A 147 -26.57 -13.07 -33.14
CA CYS A 147 -27.93 -13.42 -33.48
C CYS A 147 -28.54 -12.29 -34.34
N PHE A 148 -27.73 -11.59 -35.12
CA PHE A 148 -28.19 -10.75 -36.21
C PHE A 148 -28.22 -11.63 -37.44
N GLU A 149 -29.45 -11.94 -37.87
CA GLU A 149 -29.83 -12.81 -38.99
C GLU A 149 -30.07 -14.28 -38.61
N THR A 150 -31.36 -14.59 -38.47
CA THR A 150 -32.01 -15.92 -38.48
C THR A 150 -32.28 -16.60 -37.12
N ALA A 151 -33.57 -16.56 -36.78
CA ALA A 151 -34.35 -17.60 -36.09
C ALA A 151 -33.77 -18.25 -34.83
N ALA A 152 -34.33 -17.84 -33.67
CA ALA A 152 -34.75 -18.65 -32.51
C ALA A 152 -33.81 -19.68 -31.85
N THR A 153 -32.65 -20.01 -32.41
CA THR A 153 -31.90 -21.24 -32.09
C THR A 153 -30.61 -20.99 -31.31
N CYS A 154 -30.09 -19.75 -31.25
CA CYS A 154 -28.89 -19.44 -30.46
C CYS A 154 -29.11 -19.41 -28.94
N LEU A 155 -30.35 -19.23 -28.49
CA LEU A 155 -30.70 -19.04 -27.07
C LEU A 155 -31.28 -20.28 -26.40
N ASP A 156 -31.58 -21.35 -27.16
CA ASP A 156 -32.17 -22.57 -26.60
C ASP A 156 -31.24 -23.31 -25.61
N GLY A 157 -29.93 -23.05 -25.65
CA GLY A 157 -28.95 -23.64 -24.73
C GLY A 157 -28.59 -22.81 -23.49
N THR A 158 -28.75 -21.47 -23.53
CA THR A 158 -28.24 -20.54 -22.51
C THR A 158 -29.34 -19.81 -21.72
N THR A 159 -30.58 -19.88 -22.20
CA THR A 159 -31.73 -19.21 -21.57
C THR A 159 -32.04 -19.74 -20.18
N PHE A 160 -31.85 -21.03 -19.89
CA PHE A 160 -32.27 -21.62 -18.61
C PHE A 160 -31.15 -21.80 -17.57
N ASN A 161 -30.26 -20.81 -17.43
CA ASN A 161 -29.24 -20.83 -16.39
C ASN A 161 -29.69 -20.03 -15.15
N LEU A 162 -29.16 -20.42 -13.98
CA LEU A 162 -29.49 -19.81 -12.67
C LEU A 162 -29.36 -18.28 -12.68
N LEU A 163 -28.40 -17.74 -13.44
CA LEU A 163 -28.08 -16.31 -13.45
C LEU A 163 -28.94 -15.49 -14.41
N THR A 164 -29.40 -16.07 -15.52
CA THR A 164 -30.14 -15.35 -16.57
C THR A 164 -31.65 -15.40 -16.31
N VAL A 165 -32.26 -16.59 -16.35
CA VAL A 165 -33.74 -16.74 -16.29
C VAL A 165 -34.19 -17.72 -15.21
N GLY A 166 -33.31 -18.61 -14.71
CA GLY A 166 -33.70 -19.73 -13.86
C GLY A 166 -34.46 -19.34 -12.58
N GLY A 167 -35.63 -19.93 -12.35
CA GLY A 167 -36.45 -19.70 -11.14
C GLY A 167 -37.45 -18.54 -11.21
N MET A 168 -37.66 -17.92 -12.38
CA MET A 168 -38.75 -16.96 -12.61
C MET A 168 -39.95 -17.65 -13.26
N LYS A 169 -41.17 -17.24 -12.88
CA LYS A 169 -42.42 -17.66 -13.52
C LYS A 169 -42.86 -16.56 -14.49
N PHE A 170 -43.09 -16.93 -15.75
CA PHE A 170 -43.61 -16.03 -16.78
C PHE A 170 -45.05 -16.42 -17.12
N SER A 171 -45.88 -15.47 -17.53
CA SER A 171 -47.23 -15.75 -18.03
C SER A 171 -47.19 -16.28 -19.47
N ASP A 172 -48.08 -17.21 -19.83
CA ASP A 172 -48.04 -18.01 -21.06
C ASP A 172 -48.14 -17.21 -22.39
N GLN A 173 -48.38 -15.90 -22.37
CA GLN A 173 -48.69 -15.10 -23.57
C GLN A 173 -47.60 -14.09 -23.99
N THR A 174 -46.61 -13.75 -23.15
CA THR A 174 -45.50 -12.82 -23.51
C THR A 174 -44.10 -13.36 -23.22
N ALA A 175 -44.00 -14.61 -22.75
CA ALA A 175 -42.78 -15.15 -22.14
C ALA A 175 -41.52 -15.12 -23.03
N ALA A 176 -41.60 -15.35 -24.34
CA ALA A 176 -40.39 -15.57 -25.15
C ALA A 176 -39.55 -14.30 -25.39
N VAL A 177 -40.20 -13.15 -25.63
CA VAL A 177 -39.51 -11.87 -25.90
C VAL A 177 -38.97 -11.27 -24.61
N ASP A 178 -39.80 -11.27 -23.55
CA ASP A 178 -39.44 -10.79 -22.22
C ASP A 178 -38.27 -11.59 -21.61
N VAL A 179 -38.28 -12.92 -21.75
CA VAL A 179 -37.20 -13.80 -21.28
C VAL A 179 -35.88 -13.49 -21.99
N ARG A 180 -35.94 -13.29 -23.32
CA ARG A 180 -34.77 -12.95 -24.13
C ARG A 180 -34.18 -11.60 -23.72
N GLN A 181 -35.01 -10.58 -23.61
CA GLN A 181 -34.57 -9.23 -23.25
C GLN A 181 -34.00 -9.17 -21.83
N LEU A 182 -34.55 -9.93 -20.88
CA LEU A 182 -33.98 -10.05 -19.55
C LEU A 182 -32.60 -10.71 -19.57
N ALA A 183 -32.46 -11.80 -20.33
CA ALA A 183 -31.19 -12.50 -20.46
C ALA A 183 -30.14 -11.58 -21.10
N GLU A 184 -30.48 -10.85 -22.16
CA GLU A 184 -29.62 -9.88 -22.82
C GLU A 184 -29.20 -8.75 -21.87
N ASN A 185 -30.13 -8.19 -21.09
CA ASN A 185 -29.83 -7.14 -20.11
C ASN A 185 -28.92 -7.63 -18.98
N VAL A 186 -29.18 -8.82 -18.43
CA VAL A 186 -28.34 -9.44 -17.38
C VAL A 186 -26.92 -9.70 -17.88
N LEU A 187 -26.79 -10.26 -19.10
CA LEU A 187 -25.49 -10.52 -19.72
C LEU A 187 -24.74 -9.22 -20.02
N THR A 188 -25.44 -8.17 -20.45
CA THR A 188 -24.86 -6.85 -20.69
C THR A 188 -24.32 -6.23 -19.39
N VAL A 189 -25.09 -6.29 -18.31
CA VAL A 189 -24.64 -5.85 -16.97
C VAL A 189 -23.43 -6.67 -16.51
N ALA A 190 -23.47 -7.99 -16.68
CA ALA A 190 -22.35 -8.87 -16.32
C ALA A 190 -21.08 -8.56 -17.12
N ALA A 191 -21.19 -8.28 -18.42
CA ALA A 191 -20.07 -7.93 -19.29
C ALA A 191 -19.44 -6.58 -18.91
N ILE A 192 -20.25 -5.55 -18.65
CA ILE A 192 -19.76 -4.23 -18.24
C ILE A 192 -19.08 -4.31 -16.86
N THR A 193 -19.69 -5.04 -15.91
CA THR A 193 -19.10 -5.28 -14.59
C THR A 193 -17.78 -6.05 -14.71
N PHE A 194 -17.71 -7.05 -15.60
CA PHE A 194 -16.47 -7.78 -15.88
C PHE A 194 -15.36 -6.84 -16.40
N ILE A 195 -15.66 -5.96 -17.36
CA ILE A 195 -14.67 -5.01 -17.89
C ILE A 195 -14.12 -4.12 -16.76
N GLY A 196 -15.01 -3.56 -15.92
CA GLY A 196 -14.59 -2.78 -14.76
C GLY A 196 -13.73 -3.58 -13.77
N ALA A 197 -14.12 -4.83 -13.47
CA ALA A 197 -13.40 -5.71 -12.56
C ALA A 197 -12.05 -6.14 -13.11
N TYR A 198 -11.95 -6.38 -14.42
CA TYR A 198 -10.69 -6.66 -15.10
C TYR A 198 -9.72 -5.47 -15.00
N LEU A 199 -10.18 -4.25 -15.30
CA LEU A 199 -9.36 -3.04 -15.17
C LEU A 199 -8.88 -2.81 -13.72
N SER A 200 -9.77 -3.01 -12.75
CA SER A 200 -9.42 -2.93 -11.33
C SER A 200 -8.39 -3.98 -10.93
N SER A 201 -8.57 -5.23 -11.38
CA SER A 201 -7.62 -6.32 -11.14
C SER A 201 -6.27 -6.05 -11.77
N LEU A 202 -6.22 -5.51 -12.98
CA LEU A 202 -4.98 -5.18 -13.68
C LEU A 202 -4.21 -4.10 -12.93
N ARG A 203 -4.89 -3.02 -12.50
CA ARG A 203 -4.28 -1.97 -11.67
C ARG A 203 -3.69 -2.55 -10.38
N TYR A 204 -4.44 -3.42 -9.69
CA TYR A 204 -3.97 -4.06 -8.47
C TYR A 204 -2.78 -4.98 -8.72
N LEU A 205 -2.81 -5.80 -9.77
CA LEU A 205 -1.72 -6.75 -10.09
C LEU A 205 -0.44 -6.03 -10.52
N VAL A 206 -0.56 -4.91 -11.26
CA VAL A 206 0.59 -4.05 -11.59
C VAL A 206 1.18 -3.40 -10.34
N GLN A 207 0.34 -2.96 -9.39
CA GLN A 207 0.80 -2.45 -8.10
C GLN A 207 1.48 -3.55 -7.27
N ALA A 208 0.88 -4.74 -7.18
CA ALA A 208 1.47 -5.88 -6.49
C ALA A 208 2.81 -6.32 -7.12
N LEU A 209 2.92 -6.19 -8.45
CA LEU A 209 4.16 -6.40 -9.19
C LEU A 209 5.22 -5.36 -8.79
N ALA A 210 4.85 -4.07 -8.72
CA ALA A 210 5.75 -2.99 -8.29
C ALA A 210 6.23 -3.19 -6.84
N VAL A 211 5.39 -3.67 -5.92
CA VAL A 211 5.80 -3.94 -4.52
C VAL A 211 6.52 -5.29 -4.36
N PHE A 212 6.61 -6.08 -5.43
CA PHE A 212 7.08 -7.45 -5.41
C PHE A 212 6.30 -8.34 -4.42
N ASP A 213 5.00 -8.08 -4.29
CA ASP A 213 4.03 -8.88 -3.53
C ASP A 213 3.15 -9.77 -4.45
N LEU A 214 3.50 -9.84 -5.73
CA LEU A 214 2.83 -10.74 -6.67
C LEU A 214 3.11 -12.19 -6.30
N ASN A 215 2.11 -12.84 -5.70
CA ASN A 215 2.14 -14.23 -5.25
C ASN A 215 0.91 -15.00 -5.79
N GLY A 216 0.90 -16.32 -5.66
CA GLY A 216 -0.22 -17.15 -6.15
C GLY A 216 -1.56 -16.79 -5.52
N TYR A 217 -1.57 -16.40 -4.25
CA TYR A 217 -2.79 -15.98 -3.55
C TYR A 217 -3.37 -14.68 -4.14
N THR A 218 -2.54 -13.71 -4.55
CA THR A 218 -3.03 -12.47 -5.18
C THR A 218 -3.78 -12.76 -6.47
N MET A 219 -3.29 -13.66 -7.32
CA MET A 219 -3.96 -14.07 -8.57
C MET A 219 -5.31 -14.76 -8.28
N ILE A 220 -5.32 -15.70 -7.34
CA ILE A 220 -6.54 -16.44 -6.94
C ILE A 220 -7.57 -15.47 -6.34
N ARG A 221 -7.13 -14.56 -5.47
CA ARG A 221 -7.98 -13.54 -4.85
C ARG A 221 -8.61 -12.63 -5.91
N GLN A 222 -7.83 -12.16 -6.89
CA GLN A 222 -8.38 -11.30 -7.95
C GLN A 222 -9.36 -12.05 -8.85
N ALA A 223 -9.11 -13.32 -9.16
CA ALA A 223 -10.07 -14.17 -9.86
C ALA A 223 -11.40 -14.28 -9.10
N ALA A 224 -11.33 -14.50 -7.77
CA ALA A 224 -12.51 -14.56 -6.92
C ALA A 224 -13.25 -13.21 -6.85
N MET A 225 -12.55 -12.09 -6.74
CA MET A 225 -13.17 -10.76 -6.71
C MET A 225 -13.91 -10.42 -8.01
N ILE A 226 -13.32 -10.76 -9.17
CA ILE A 226 -13.99 -10.59 -10.48
C ILE A 226 -15.29 -11.42 -10.50
N MET A 227 -15.22 -12.69 -10.12
CA MET A 227 -16.39 -13.57 -10.08
C MET A 227 -17.47 -13.04 -9.13
N ILE A 228 -17.10 -12.63 -7.91
CA ILE A 228 -18.04 -12.08 -6.93
C ILE A 228 -18.71 -10.81 -7.47
N SER A 229 -17.95 -9.87 -8.04
CA SER A 229 -18.52 -8.64 -8.60
C SER A 229 -19.52 -8.91 -9.73
N VAL A 230 -19.17 -9.80 -10.67
CA VAL A 230 -20.05 -10.15 -11.80
C VAL A 230 -21.33 -10.84 -11.30
N LEU A 231 -21.19 -11.85 -10.42
CA LEU A 231 -22.33 -12.58 -9.87
C LEU A 231 -23.24 -11.69 -9.01
N ALA A 232 -22.66 -10.85 -8.16
CA ALA A 232 -23.39 -9.91 -7.31
C ALA A 232 -24.15 -8.87 -8.14
N SER A 233 -23.50 -8.30 -9.17
CA SER A 233 -24.14 -7.33 -10.06
C SER A 233 -25.28 -7.94 -10.86
N ALA A 234 -25.09 -9.14 -11.42
CA ALA A 234 -26.13 -9.86 -12.15
C ALA A 234 -27.32 -10.22 -11.23
N THR A 235 -27.04 -10.70 -10.01
CA THR A 235 -28.07 -11.04 -9.02
C THR A 235 -28.82 -9.79 -8.55
N LEU A 236 -28.12 -8.67 -8.36
CA LEU A 236 -28.75 -7.42 -7.91
C LEU A 236 -29.67 -6.84 -9.00
N TYR A 237 -29.24 -6.83 -10.27
CA TYR A 237 -30.10 -6.40 -11.38
C TYR A 237 -31.34 -7.29 -11.50
N ARG A 238 -31.19 -8.60 -11.29
CA ARG A 238 -32.32 -9.53 -11.25
C ARG A 238 -33.25 -9.25 -10.07
N ALA A 239 -32.73 -8.92 -8.90
CA ALA A 239 -33.56 -8.62 -7.73
C ALA A 239 -34.30 -7.28 -7.87
N ILE A 240 -33.66 -6.27 -8.47
CA ILE A 240 -34.14 -4.89 -8.52
C ILE A 240 -33.84 -4.30 -9.91
N PRO A 241 -34.64 -4.60 -10.95
CA PRO A 241 -34.40 -4.04 -12.28
C PRO A 241 -34.68 -2.52 -12.31
N ASP A 242 -35.73 -2.08 -11.61
CA ASP A 242 -36.10 -0.67 -11.47
C ASP A 242 -35.65 -0.13 -10.11
N LEU A 243 -34.68 0.79 -10.12
CA LEU A 243 -34.14 1.40 -8.90
C LEU A 243 -35.16 2.29 -8.18
N SER A 244 -36.25 2.69 -8.85
CA SER A 244 -37.39 3.40 -8.27
C SER A 244 -38.29 2.50 -7.40
N ALA A 245 -38.20 1.17 -7.57
CA ALA A 245 -38.94 0.19 -6.77
C ALA A 245 -38.23 -0.18 -5.45
N LEU A 246 -37.20 0.57 -5.03
CA LEU A 246 -36.40 0.32 -3.82
C LEU A 246 -37.20 0.28 -2.50
N GLN A 247 -38.50 0.61 -2.53
CA GLN A 247 -39.42 0.56 -1.39
C GLN A 247 -40.27 -0.73 -1.29
N ALA A 248 -40.33 -1.59 -2.30
CA ALA A 248 -41.17 -2.79 -2.28
C ALA A 248 -40.34 -4.06 -2.54
N ALA A 249 -39.61 -4.52 -1.53
CA ALA A 249 -38.98 -5.81 -1.58
C ALA A 249 -39.94 -6.90 -1.06
N VAL A 250 -39.87 -8.08 -1.70
CA VAL A 250 -40.45 -9.37 -1.32
C VAL A 250 -41.81 -9.73 -1.97
N SER A 251 -41.83 -9.80 -3.29
CA SER A 251 -42.46 -10.90 -4.04
C SER A 251 -41.93 -10.90 -5.49
N ILE A 252 -41.49 -12.06 -5.98
CA ILE A 252 -40.91 -12.24 -7.33
C ILE A 252 -42.07 -12.51 -8.32
N ASP A 253 -43.11 -11.68 -8.30
CA ASP A 253 -44.15 -11.70 -9.32
C ASP A 253 -44.01 -10.41 -10.14
N ARG A 254 -43.46 -10.55 -11.35
CA ARG A 254 -43.25 -9.42 -12.27
C ARG A 254 -44.44 -9.26 -13.20
N THR A 255 -45.09 -8.11 -13.15
CA THR A 255 -46.23 -7.75 -14.00
C THR A 255 -45.93 -6.58 -14.95
N THR A 256 -44.74 -5.98 -14.88
CA THR A 256 -44.30 -4.88 -15.75
C THR A 256 -43.49 -5.39 -16.95
N PRO A 257 -43.72 -4.86 -18.16
CA PRO A 257 -42.95 -5.22 -19.35
C PRO A 257 -41.49 -4.79 -19.22
N ILE A 258 -40.56 -5.60 -19.72
CA ILE A 258 -39.13 -5.33 -19.63
C ILE A 258 -38.77 -4.24 -20.65
N GLY A 259 -38.32 -3.09 -20.15
CA GLY A 259 -37.80 -2.00 -20.96
C GLY A 259 -36.32 -2.15 -21.30
N ASP A 260 -35.82 -1.19 -22.08
CA ASP A 260 -34.38 -1.06 -22.37
C ASP A 260 -33.56 -0.92 -21.09
N LEU A 261 -32.30 -1.38 -21.13
CA LEU A 261 -31.38 -1.28 -20.00
C LEU A 261 -31.22 0.19 -19.58
N PRO A 262 -31.58 0.57 -18.34
CA PRO A 262 -31.40 1.94 -17.87
C PRO A 262 -29.92 2.33 -17.87
N ALA A 263 -29.59 3.52 -18.35
CA ALA A 263 -28.20 4.02 -18.37
C ALA A 263 -27.53 4.01 -16.97
N LEU A 264 -28.34 4.12 -15.91
CA LEU A 264 -27.88 4.03 -14.53
C LEU A 264 -27.27 2.64 -14.21
N TRP A 265 -27.82 1.56 -14.77
CA TRP A 265 -27.29 0.21 -14.57
C TRP A 265 -25.98 -0.04 -15.31
N ILE A 266 -25.78 0.63 -16.46
CA ILE A 266 -24.49 0.63 -17.17
C ILE A 266 -23.41 1.29 -16.29
N LEU A 267 -23.70 2.46 -15.74
CA LEU A 267 -22.79 3.18 -14.85
C LEU A 267 -22.52 2.41 -13.55
N LEU A 268 -23.57 1.82 -12.96
CA LEU A 268 -23.48 1.09 -11.70
C LEU A 268 -22.78 -0.26 -11.86
N GLY A 269 -23.00 -0.98 -12.97
CA GLY A 269 -22.25 -2.17 -13.31
C GLY A 269 -20.76 -1.87 -13.48
N LEU A 270 -20.41 -0.80 -14.19
CA LEU A 270 -19.02 -0.37 -14.34
C LEU A 270 -18.41 0.01 -12.98
N ALA A 271 -19.13 0.74 -12.13
CA ALA A 271 -18.67 1.12 -10.79
C ALA A 271 -18.46 -0.10 -9.88
N PHE A 272 -19.36 -1.07 -9.90
CA PHE A 272 -19.24 -2.34 -9.17
C PHE A 272 -18.06 -3.19 -9.65
N GLY A 273 -17.75 -3.11 -10.94
CA GLY A 273 -16.53 -3.68 -11.50
C GLY A 273 -15.29 -2.97 -11.00
N LEU A 274 -15.23 -1.63 -11.12
CA LEU A 274 -14.05 -0.84 -10.74
C LEU A 274 -13.74 -0.91 -9.24
N LEU A 275 -14.76 -1.06 -8.40
CA LEU A 275 -14.65 -1.08 -6.94
C LEU A 275 -15.20 -2.40 -6.35
N PRO A 276 -14.54 -3.54 -6.58
CA PRO A 276 -15.08 -4.84 -6.20
C PRO A 276 -15.19 -5.00 -4.66
N GLY A 277 -14.32 -4.33 -3.89
CA GLY A 277 -14.40 -4.30 -2.43
C GLY A 277 -15.62 -3.54 -1.88
N SER A 278 -16.07 -2.50 -2.59
CA SER A 278 -17.24 -1.70 -2.19
C SER A 278 -18.55 -2.46 -2.39
N VAL A 279 -18.63 -3.33 -3.41
CA VAL A 279 -19.80 -4.20 -3.64
C VAL A 279 -20.02 -5.13 -2.46
N LEU A 280 -18.95 -5.78 -1.98
CA LEU A 280 -19.02 -6.68 -0.83
C LEU A 280 -19.42 -5.93 0.44
N GLN A 281 -18.83 -4.77 0.69
CA GLN A 281 -19.20 -3.93 1.84
C GLN A 281 -20.66 -3.44 1.76
N PHE A 282 -21.13 -3.03 0.58
CA PHE A 282 -22.51 -2.60 0.39
C PHE A 282 -23.50 -3.71 0.72
N ILE A 283 -23.23 -4.93 0.24
CA ILE A 283 -24.04 -6.13 0.56
C ILE A 283 -23.96 -6.42 2.06
N LEU A 284 -22.77 -6.43 2.65
CA LEU A 284 -22.56 -6.73 4.07
C LEU A 284 -23.17 -5.68 5.00
N VAL A 285 -23.19 -4.39 4.65
CA VAL A 285 -23.83 -3.34 5.45
C VAL A 285 -25.35 -3.48 5.38
N LYS A 286 -25.90 -3.75 4.19
CA LYS A 286 -27.35 -3.90 4.01
C LYS A 286 -27.90 -5.17 4.69
N ILE A 287 -27.13 -6.27 4.65
CA ILE A 287 -27.45 -7.52 5.34
C ILE A 287 -27.11 -7.43 6.84
N GLY A 288 -25.99 -6.79 7.20
CA GLY A 288 -25.52 -6.63 8.58
C GLY A 288 -26.40 -5.72 9.42
N ALA A 289 -27.15 -4.80 8.82
CA ALA A 289 -28.22 -4.07 9.51
C ALA A 289 -29.37 -4.98 9.98
N GLN A 290 -29.51 -6.18 9.39
CA GLN A 290 -30.49 -7.19 9.79
C GLN A 290 -29.87 -8.33 10.62
N ILE A 291 -28.54 -8.43 10.67
CA ILE A 291 -27.82 -9.53 11.33
C ILE A 291 -26.74 -8.96 12.26
N ASN A 292 -27.08 -8.83 13.55
CA ASN A 292 -26.23 -8.29 14.63
C ASN A 292 -25.01 -9.16 15.01
N TRP A 293 -24.75 -10.26 14.31
CA TRP A 293 -23.60 -11.14 14.57
C TRP A 293 -22.29 -10.66 13.90
N ILE A 294 -22.39 -9.74 12.95
CA ILE A 294 -21.23 -9.19 12.23
C ILE A 294 -20.69 -7.98 13.00
N LYS A 295 -19.43 -8.04 13.42
CA LYS A 295 -18.72 -6.90 14.06
C LYS A 295 -18.73 -5.71 13.11
N GLN A 296 -19.34 -4.60 13.54
CA GLN A 296 -19.34 -3.34 12.79
C GLN A 296 -18.14 -2.47 13.20
N SER A 297 -17.60 -1.70 12.25
CA SER A 297 -16.55 -0.72 12.53
C SER A 297 -17.14 0.51 13.25
N ASP A 298 -16.46 0.99 14.29
CA ASP A 298 -16.82 2.23 14.95
C ASP A 298 -16.34 3.43 14.13
N ASN A 299 -17.27 4.10 13.45
CA ASN A 299 -16.96 5.20 12.56
C ASN A 299 -17.01 6.59 13.25
N ARG A 300 -17.16 6.67 14.58
CA ARG A 300 -17.28 7.96 15.31
C ARG A 300 -16.10 8.90 15.09
N PHE A 301 -14.90 8.34 14.89
CA PHE A 301 -13.65 9.08 14.79
C PHE A 301 -13.11 9.23 13.36
N ILE A 302 -13.88 8.90 12.32
CA ILE A 302 -13.40 8.94 10.93
C ILE A 302 -12.89 10.33 10.50
N ASP A 303 -13.52 11.40 11.01
CA ASP A 303 -13.07 12.78 10.76
C ASP A 303 -11.73 13.12 11.41
N MET A 304 -11.39 12.39 12.48
CA MET A 304 -10.20 12.61 13.30
C MET A 304 -9.02 11.80 12.81
N THR A 305 -9.27 10.55 12.43
CA THR A 305 -8.27 9.59 11.97
C THR A 305 -8.04 9.72 10.47
N ARG A 306 -8.10 10.95 9.93
CA ARG A 306 -7.85 11.19 8.52
C ARG A 306 -6.40 10.88 8.21
N VAL A 307 -6.20 10.13 7.14
CA VAL A 307 -4.89 9.74 6.66
C VAL A 307 -4.16 10.99 6.16
N VAL A 308 -2.93 11.22 6.66
CA VAL A 308 -2.11 12.35 6.24
C VAL A 308 -1.50 12.03 4.86
N PRO A 309 -1.71 12.88 3.84
CA PRO A 309 -1.16 12.65 2.51
C PRO A 309 0.35 12.90 2.48
N LEU A 310 1.04 12.25 1.53
CA LEU A 310 2.48 12.39 1.35
C LEU A 310 2.93 13.81 0.95
N ASP A 311 2.03 14.64 0.40
CA ASP A 311 2.31 16.02 0.01
C ASP A 311 2.68 16.93 1.19
N ALA A 312 2.43 16.48 2.43
CA ALA A 312 2.87 17.19 3.63
C ALA A 312 4.40 17.17 3.79
N ILE A 313 5.08 16.16 3.24
CA ILE A 313 6.52 15.94 3.37
C ILE A 313 7.27 16.78 2.35
N ASP A 314 8.33 17.46 2.79
CA ASP A 314 9.13 18.31 1.91
C ASP A 314 9.95 17.48 0.91
N GLY A 315 10.01 17.95 -0.34
CA GLY A 315 10.67 17.27 -1.44
C GLY A 315 9.84 16.16 -2.10
N ILE A 316 8.61 15.89 -1.66
CA ILE A 316 7.66 15.02 -2.37
C ILE A 316 6.71 15.91 -3.18
N ASP A 317 6.86 15.87 -4.51
CA ASP A 317 5.90 16.49 -5.43
C ASP A 317 4.78 15.52 -5.81
N PHE A 318 3.78 16.02 -6.54
CA PHE A 318 2.63 15.23 -6.98
C PHE A 318 3.04 13.96 -7.77
N PHE A 319 4.06 14.06 -8.62
CA PHE A 319 4.54 12.91 -9.38
C PHE A 319 5.31 11.91 -8.51
N THR A 320 6.12 12.40 -7.57
CA THR A 320 6.82 11.54 -6.59
C THR A 320 5.82 10.79 -5.75
N ARG A 321 4.77 11.47 -5.26
CA ARG A 321 3.66 10.87 -4.52
C ARG A 321 3.01 9.73 -5.31
N PHE A 322 2.68 9.96 -6.59
CA PHE A 322 2.07 8.93 -7.42
C PHE A 322 2.95 7.67 -7.53
N ARG A 323 4.27 7.85 -7.67
CA ARG A 323 5.22 6.71 -7.73
C ARG A 323 5.37 5.98 -6.39
N LEU A 324 5.29 6.71 -5.28
CA LEU A 324 5.26 6.10 -3.95
C LEU A 324 3.96 5.32 -3.72
N GLU A 325 2.83 5.85 -4.18
CA GLU A 325 1.53 5.16 -4.16
C GLU A 325 1.56 3.87 -5.00
N GLU A 326 2.22 3.88 -6.15
CA GLU A 326 2.49 2.66 -6.95
C GLU A 326 3.34 1.63 -6.19
N CYS A 327 4.22 2.08 -5.30
CA CYS A 327 4.99 1.21 -4.40
C CYS A 327 4.22 0.83 -3.12
N GLY A 328 2.92 1.10 -3.06
CA GLY A 328 2.07 0.76 -1.92
C GLY A 328 2.24 1.69 -0.71
N ILE A 329 2.92 2.83 -0.87
CA ILE A 329 3.10 3.85 0.15
C ILE A 329 2.13 4.99 -0.16
N SER A 330 0.97 4.97 0.48
CA SER A 330 -0.10 5.96 0.26
C SER A 330 -0.09 7.13 1.22
N ASP A 331 0.58 6.99 2.35
CA ASP A 331 0.40 7.87 3.49
C ASP A 331 1.68 8.02 4.31
N VAL A 332 1.71 9.07 5.11
CA VAL A 332 2.89 9.43 5.92
C VAL A 332 3.22 8.34 6.95
N GLN A 333 2.23 7.63 7.48
CA GLN A 333 2.46 6.57 8.46
C GLN A 333 3.11 5.34 7.83
N SER A 334 2.65 4.94 6.65
CA SER A 334 3.27 3.90 5.82
C SER A 334 4.70 4.28 5.46
N LEU A 335 4.96 5.54 5.11
CA LEU A 335 6.32 6.02 4.82
C LEU A 335 7.23 6.02 6.07
N ALA A 336 6.73 6.48 7.22
CA ALA A 336 7.49 6.56 8.48
C ALA A 336 8.01 5.21 8.98
N THR A 337 7.26 4.14 8.72
CA THR A 337 7.58 2.77 9.16
C THR A 337 8.38 1.99 8.11
N TYR A 338 8.53 2.53 6.91
CA TYR A 338 9.18 1.86 5.78
C TYR A 338 10.70 1.72 5.98
N ASN A 339 11.31 0.70 5.36
CA ASN A 339 12.76 0.48 5.41
C ASN A 339 13.45 1.36 4.35
N PRO A 340 14.37 2.28 4.72
CA PRO A 340 15.02 3.16 3.75
C PRO A 340 15.81 2.44 2.65
N ILE A 341 16.49 1.34 3.00
CA ILE A 341 17.23 0.52 2.03
C ILE A 341 16.26 -0.08 1.02
N MET A 342 15.12 -0.60 1.51
CA MET A 342 14.08 -1.12 0.62
C MET A 342 13.55 -0.02 -0.30
N LEU A 343 13.33 1.19 0.23
CA LEU A 343 12.75 2.28 -0.56
C LEU A 343 13.69 2.68 -1.70
N HIS A 344 14.99 2.76 -1.40
CA HIS A 344 16.04 3.03 -2.39
C HIS A 344 16.12 1.95 -3.48
N ILE A 345 15.81 0.69 -3.18
CA ILE A 345 15.86 -0.41 -4.16
C ILE A 345 14.57 -0.49 -4.99
N GLU A 346 13.42 -0.21 -4.38
CA GLU A 346 12.12 -0.28 -5.05
C GLU A 346 11.84 0.94 -5.94
N THR A 347 12.42 2.09 -5.59
CA THR A 347 12.22 3.38 -6.26
C THR A 347 13.52 3.88 -6.90
N PRO A 348 13.47 4.87 -7.81
CA PRO A 348 14.69 5.46 -8.37
C PRO A 348 15.33 6.53 -7.45
N TYR A 349 14.82 6.73 -6.24
CA TYR A 349 15.28 7.80 -5.35
C TYR A 349 16.57 7.41 -4.63
N GLY A 350 17.47 8.37 -4.42
CA GLY A 350 18.75 8.14 -3.75
C GLY A 350 18.57 7.82 -2.26
N ILE A 351 19.51 7.08 -1.68
CA ILE A 351 19.43 6.66 -0.26
C ILE A 351 19.29 7.86 0.69
N TYR A 352 20.03 8.95 0.46
CA TYR A 352 19.96 10.17 1.28
C TYR A 352 18.56 10.81 1.25
N GLN A 353 17.95 10.87 0.06
CA GLN A 353 16.59 11.40 -0.12
C GLN A 353 15.55 10.50 0.57
N THR A 354 15.71 9.18 0.49
CA THR A 354 14.80 8.24 1.17
C THR A 354 14.90 8.30 2.69
N VAL A 355 16.11 8.39 3.25
CA VAL A 355 16.32 8.57 4.69
C VAL A 355 15.70 9.87 5.16
N ASP A 356 15.89 10.93 4.39
CA ASP A 356 15.35 12.24 4.68
C ASP A 356 13.81 12.24 4.75
N TRP A 357 13.13 11.74 3.71
CA TRP A 357 11.67 11.65 3.69
C TRP A 357 11.11 10.79 4.83
N ILE A 358 11.76 9.67 5.14
CA ILE A 358 11.34 8.80 6.25
C ILE A 358 11.52 9.52 7.59
N ALA A 359 12.62 10.27 7.77
CA ALA A 359 12.87 11.05 8.98
C ALA A 359 11.84 12.18 9.18
N GLN A 360 11.43 12.85 8.09
CA GLN A 360 10.33 13.83 8.11
C GLN A 360 8.99 13.16 8.44
N ALA A 361 8.72 12.00 7.83
CA ALA A 361 7.48 11.25 8.06
C ALA A 361 7.36 10.75 9.51
N GLN A 362 8.45 10.24 10.09
CA GLN A 362 8.51 9.85 11.50
C GLN A 362 8.23 11.03 12.43
N LEU A 363 8.85 12.19 12.17
CA LEU A 363 8.56 13.41 12.92
C LEU A 363 7.07 13.76 12.85
N CYS A 364 6.50 13.78 11.64
CA CYS A 364 5.07 14.07 11.42
C CYS A 364 4.14 13.09 12.14
N CYS A 365 4.47 11.79 12.17
CA CYS A 365 3.68 10.79 12.88
C CYS A 365 3.73 10.96 14.41
N VAL A 366 4.88 11.35 14.95
CA VAL A 366 5.04 11.53 16.40
C VAL A 366 4.37 12.80 16.91
N VAL A 367 4.59 13.93 16.24
CA VAL A 367 4.10 15.25 16.71
C VAL A 367 2.73 15.61 16.16
N GLY A 368 2.31 14.99 15.06
CA GLY A 368 1.10 15.33 14.31
C GLY A 368 1.34 16.45 13.28
N LEU A 369 0.46 16.52 12.27
CA LEU A 369 0.61 17.40 11.11
C LEU A 369 0.74 18.89 11.49
N ASP A 370 -0.13 19.40 12.36
CA ASP A 370 -0.13 20.82 12.75
C ASP A 370 1.20 21.23 13.39
N ARG A 371 1.71 20.43 14.33
CA ARG A 371 2.96 20.70 15.04
C ARG A 371 4.17 20.51 14.13
N PHE A 372 4.11 19.53 13.24
CA PHE A 372 5.16 19.31 12.23
C PHE A 372 5.33 20.52 11.32
N LEU A 373 4.22 21.08 10.81
CA LEU A 373 4.27 22.28 9.97
C LEU A 373 4.81 23.49 10.74
N LEU A 374 4.51 23.62 12.04
CA LEU A 374 5.08 24.67 12.88
C LEU A 374 6.59 24.47 13.11
N LEU A 375 7.03 23.25 13.45
CA LEU A 375 8.45 22.93 13.61
C LEU A 375 9.26 23.21 12.34
N ARG A 376 8.66 22.94 11.17
CA ARG A 376 9.25 23.26 9.88
C ARG A 376 9.52 24.76 9.70
N GLN A 377 8.64 25.64 10.20
CA GLN A 377 8.89 27.10 10.18
C GLN A 377 10.06 27.52 11.08
N PHE A 378 10.42 26.68 12.07
CA PHE A 378 11.60 26.85 12.91
C PHE A 378 12.84 26.09 12.39
N ASN A 379 12.86 25.73 11.10
CA ASN A 379 13.93 24.99 10.45
C ASN A 379 14.21 23.58 11.03
N VAL A 380 13.25 23.01 11.78
CA VAL A 380 13.32 21.61 12.23
C VAL A 380 12.49 20.78 11.26
N ARG A 381 13.18 20.05 10.38
CA ARG A 381 12.54 19.32 9.27
C ARG A 381 12.45 17.83 9.55
N THR A 382 13.49 17.25 10.15
CA THR A 382 13.56 15.80 10.40
C THR A 382 13.55 15.48 11.89
N ILE A 383 13.26 14.21 12.23
CA ILE A 383 13.39 13.72 13.61
C ILE A 383 14.82 13.87 14.16
N PHE A 384 15.83 13.79 13.30
CA PHE A 384 17.23 14.00 13.67
C PHE A 384 17.53 15.47 13.97
N ASP A 385 16.93 16.40 13.24
CA ASP A 385 17.07 17.83 13.53
C ASP A 385 16.43 18.17 14.89
N LEU A 386 15.25 17.61 15.16
CA LEU A 386 14.56 17.80 16.45
C LEU A 386 15.39 17.21 17.59
N GLU A 387 15.90 16.00 17.41
CA GLU A 387 16.77 15.39 18.41
C GLU A 387 18.04 16.21 18.62
N ARG A 388 18.73 16.64 17.56
CA ARG A 388 19.96 17.41 17.68
C ARG A 388 19.73 18.79 18.29
N ALA A 389 18.56 19.38 18.04
CA ALA A 389 18.16 20.64 18.66
C ALA A 389 17.99 20.50 20.19
N LEU A 390 17.47 19.36 20.66
CA LEU A 390 17.07 19.16 22.06
C LEU A 390 18.05 18.32 22.89
N LYS A 391 18.76 17.37 22.28
CA LYS A 391 19.80 16.53 22.89
C LYS A 391 21.18 17.01 22.46
N GLN A 392 21.67 18.04 23.13
CA GLN A 392 23.04 18.52 22.97
C GLN A 392 23.91 17.97 24.09
N ASN A 393 25.11 17.50 23.76
CA ASN A 393 26.02 16.89 24.75
C ASN A 393 26.69 18.01 25.57
N ARG A 394 26.07 18.40 26.69
CA ARG A 394 26.39 19.60 27.49
C ARG A 394 27.73 19.61 28.24
N LYS A 395 28.60 18.63 27.95
CA LYS A 395 29.82 18.37 28.72
C LYS A 395 30.84 19.50 28.56
N ASP A 396 30.93 20.08 27.37
CA ASP A 396 31.95 21.09 27.04
C ASP A 396 31.38 22.52 26.84
N ASP A 397 30.07 22.70 27.03
CA ASP A 397 29.39 23.99 26.77
C ASP A 397 29.67 25.05 27.85
N SER A 398 29.89 26.30 27.40
CA SER A 398 30.00 27.46 28.29
C SER A 398 28.70 27.71 29.05
N LYS A 399 28.77 28.46 30.16
CA LYS A 399 27.57 28.90 30.90
C LYS A 399 26.62 29.74 30.03
N ALA A 400 27.16 30.51 29.08
CA ALA A 400 26.37 31.31 28.15
C ALA A 400 25.61 30.41 27.15
N ASP A 401 26.29 29.40 26.62
CA ASP A 401 25.70 28.44 25.65
C ASP A 401 24.56 27.66 26.28
N LYS A 402 24.75 27.19 27.53
CA LYS A 402 23.70 26.51 28.30
C LYS A 402 22.43 27.36 28.48
N GLN A 403 22.59 28.66 28.73
CA GLN A 403 21.44 29.56 28.86
C GLN A 403 20.71 29.79 27.54
N ALA A 404 21.44 29.83 26.42
CA ALA A 404 20.84 29.94 25.09
C ALA A 404 20.07 28.66 24.74
N ILE A 405 20.66 27.49 25.00
CA ILE A 405 20.03 26.18 24.76
C ILE A 405 18.73 26.05 25.57
N ASP A 406 18.76 26.36 26.87
CA ASP A 406 17.57 26.33 27.73
C ASP A 406 16.43 27.23 27.21
N ALA A 407 16.78 28.34 26.54
CA ALA A 407 15.80 29.23 25.94
C ALA A 407 15.17 28.62 24.67
N PHE A 408 15.97 27.97 23.82
CA PHE A 408 15.49 27.26 22.64
C PHE A 408 14.64 26.03 23.00
N ASP A 409 15.03 25.26 24.02
CA ASP A 409 14.25 24.13 24.53
C ASP A 409 12.82 24.55 24.89
N ARG A 410 12.67 25.72 25.52
CA ARG A 410 11.36 26.29 25.87
C ARG A 410 10.53 26.69 24.65
N ILE A 411 11.17 27.23 23.62
CA ILE A 411 10.49 27.55 22.36
C ILE A 411 9.96 26.28 21.72
N TYR A 412 10.79 25.24 21.61
CA TYR A 412 10.36 23.96 21.05
C TYR A 412 9.30 23.26 21.93
N ALA A 413 9.41 23.35 23.25
CA ALA A 413 8.39 22.87 24.18
C ALA A 413 7.03 23.52 23.91
N SER A 414 7.01 24.84 23.68
CA SER A 414 5.76 25.55 23.38
C SER A 414 5.07 25.05 22.11
N VAL A 415 5.84 24.62 21.10
CA VAL A 415 5.32 24.02 19.86
C VAL A 415 4.82 22.59 20.11
N LEU A 416 5.60 21.78 20.84
CA LEU A 416 5.26 20.39 21.13
C LEU A 416 3.99 20.25 22.00
N PHE A 417 3.77 21.17 22.93
CA PHE A 417 2.60 21.20 23.80
C PHE A 417 1.46 22.07 23.25
N ALA A 418 1.56 22.59 22.02
CA ALA A 418 0.49 23.39 21.44
C ALA A 418 -0.82 22.58 21.30
N PRO A 419 -1.98 23.15 21.68
CA PRO A 419 -3.28 22.48 21.52
C PRO A 419 -3.63 22.37 20.03
N THR A 420 -3.88 21.16 19.54
CA THR A 420 -4.19 20.90 18.14
C THR A 420 -5.70 20.80 17.89
N GLY A 421 -6.13 21.00 16.65
CA GLY A 421 -7.53 20.78 16.24
C GLY A 421 -8.02 19.36 16.58
N PRO A 422 -7.23 18.33 16.24
CA PRO A 422 -7.48 16.95 16.63
C PRO A 422 -7.79 16.74 18.11
N MET A 423 -6.96 17.30 18.99
CA MET A 423 -7.10 17.12 20.43
C MET A 423 -8.42 17.69 20.97
N LYS A 424 -8.85 18.86 20.47
CA LYS A 424 -10.13 19.49 20.86
C LYS A 424 -11.33 18.67 20.40
N LEU A 425 -11.34 18.29 19.12
CA LEU A 425 -12.40 17.51 18.50
C LEU A 425 -12.52 16.10 19.12
N ILE A 426 -11.42 15.48 19.55
CA ILE A 426 -11.46 14.24 20.33
C ILE A 426 -12.19 14.48 21.65
N LEU A 427 -11.91 15.56 22.35
CA LEU A 427 -12.56 15.87 23.64
C LEU A 427 -14.05 16.21 23.53
N GLU A 428 -14.47 16.73 22.37
CA GLU A 428 -15.87 17.03 22.05
C GLU A 428 -16.64 15.76 21.67
N LYS A 429 -16.06 14.90 20.83
CA LYS A 429 -16.70 13.66 20.37
C LYS A 429 -16.55 12.49 21.34
N SER A 430 -15.47 12.47 22.12
CA SER A 430 -15.22 11.47 23.16
C SER A 430 -15.83 11.92 24.47
N THR A 431 -16.31 10.95 25.26
CA THR A 431 -16.70 11.19 26.66
C THR A 431 -15.50 11.36 27.59
N ALA A 432 -14.27 11.23 27.08
CA ALA A 432 -13.05 11.39 27.87
C ALA A 432 -12.75 12.88 28.13
N LYS A 433 -12.29 13.21 29.35
CA LYS A 433 -11.82 14.53 29.77
C LYS A 433 -10.39 14.46 30.31
N PHE A 434 -9.63 15.55 30.19
CA PHE A 434 -8.31 15.64 30.82
C PHE A 434 -8.46 15.98 32.29
N LEU A 435 -7.52 15.49 33.11
CA LEU A 435 -7.54 15.66 34.56
C LEU A 435 -6.28 16.39 35.01
N ILE A 436 -6.45 17.42 35.84
CA ILE A 436 -5.37 18.23 36.43
C ILE A 436 -5.52 18.23 37.96
N PRO A 437 -4.42 18.20 38.74
CA PRO A 437 -4.48 18.48 40.18
C PRO A 437 -4.83 19.96 40.43
N GLY A 438 -5.99 20.21 41.03
CA GLY A 438 -6.43 21.53 41.46
C GLY A 438 -5.69 22.03 42.72
N ALA A 439 -5.83 23.33 43.01
CA ALA A 439 -5.10 24.03 44.08
C ALA A 439 -5.26 23.41 45.49
N ASP A 440 -6.36 22.69 45.73
CA ASP A 440 -6.67 22.03 47.02
C ASP A 440 -6.33 20.53 47.03
N GLY A 441 -5.59 20.02 46.03
CA GLY A 441 -5.31 18.59 45.85
C GLY A 441 -6.48 17.78 45.26
N LYS A 442 -7.59 18.44 44.90
CA LYS A 442 -8.72 17.81 44.20
C LYS A 442 -8.46 17.76 42.69
N ILE A 443 -8.71 16.61 42.06
CA ILE A 443 -8.57 16.44 40.62
C ILE A 443 -9.74 17.14 39.90
N THR A 444 -9.43 18.02 38.95
CA THR A 444 -10.40 18.78 38.15
C THR A 444 -10.37 18.35 36.68
N GLU A 445 -11.55 18.23 36.07
CA GLU A 445 -11.70 18.01 34.63
C GLU A 445 -11.49 19.30 33.84
N VAL A 446 -10.70 19.24 32.77
CA VAL A 446 -10.34 20.41 31.95
C VAL A 446 -10.40 20.14 30.44
N ASP A 447 -10.45 21.22 29.67
CA ASP A 447 -10.36 21.20 28.21
C ASP A 447 -8.90 21.10 27.70
N ALA A 448 -8.74 20.77 26.42
CA ALA A 448 -7.44 20.60 25.77
C ALA A 448 -6.54 21.84 25.86
N LYS A 449 -7.11 23.05 25.78
CA LYS A 449 -6.36 24.31 25.90
C LYS A 449 -5.78 24.46 27.30
N ASP A 450 -6.60 24.29 28.33
CA ASP A 450 -6.19 24.48 29.71
C ASP A 450 -5.19 23.40 30.14
N PHE A 451 -5.37 22.17 29.66
CA PHE A 451 -4.38 21.11 29.80
C PHE A 451 -3.03 21.46 29.17
N SER A 452 -3.03 22.01 27.95
CA SER A 452 -1.80 22.39 27.25
C SER A 452 -1.05 23.51 27.99
N ILE A 453 -1.78 24.50 28.49
CA ILE A 453 -1.22 25.60 29.29
C ILE A 453 -0.64 25.05 30.60
N TRP A 454 -1.41 24.23 31.32
CA TRP A 454 -0.96 23.62 32.56
C TRP A 454 0.31 22.79 32.33
N ALA A 455 0.32 21.89 31.35
CA ALA A 455 1.47 21.06 31.03
C ALA A 455 2.73 21.90 30.75
N LEU A 456 2.60 22.95 29.93
CA LEU A 456 3.70 23.86 29.64
C LEU A 456 4.17 24.63 30.88
N THR A 457 3.26 25.07 31.75
CA THR A 457 3.63 25.77 33.00
C THR A 457 4.33 24.85 33.99
N THR A 458 3.86 23.61 34.15
CA THR A 458 4.44 22.61 35.04
C THR A 458 5.85 22.24 34.61
N ILE A 459 6.09 22.00 33.32
CA ILE A 459 7.46 21.72 32.85
C ILE A 459 8.35 22.99 32.91
N SER A 460 7.76 24.19 32.87
CA SER A 460 8.52 25.45 32.80
C SER A 460 8.82 26.10 34.16
N GLU A 461 8.47 25.49 35.29
CA GLU A 461 8.67 26.05 36.64
C GLU A 461 10.13 26.46 36.89
N THR A 462 11.09 25.67 36.41
CA THR A 462 12.53 25.99 36.45
C THR A 462 13.17 25.76 35.08
N LYS A 463 14.14 26.59 34.68
CA LYS A 463 14.89 26.43 33.40
C LYS A 463 15.47 25.03 33.24
N ALA A 464 16.18 24.55 34.27
CA ALA A 464 16.78 23.22 34.29
C ALA A 464 15.75 22.08 34.25
N MET A 465 14.57 22.27 34.84
CA MET A 465 13.52 21.24 34.84
C MET A 465 12.85 21.13 33.47
N SER A 466 12.58 22.27 32.82
CA SER A 466 12.05 22.33 31.45
C SER A 466 12.95 21.58 30.48
N SER A 467 14.24 21.89 30.53
CA SER A 467 15.22 21.27 29.66
C SER A 467 15.32 19.75 29.90
N ARG A 468 15.38 19.31 31.16
CA ARG A 468 15.39 17.88 31.51
C ARG A 468 14.11 17.13 31.12
N ALA A 469 12.94 17.78 31.26
CA ALA A 469 11.67 17.19 30.87
C ALA A 469 11.57 17.01 29.34
N ILE A 470 12.11 17.96 28.57
CA ILE A 470 12.15 17.89 27.12
C ILE A 470 13.18 16.87 26.64
N GLU A 471 14.37 16.80 27.26
CA GLU A 471 15.33 15.73 27.01
C GLU A 471 14.69 14.34 27.26
N HIS A 472 13.95 14.18 28.37
CA HIS A 472 13.24 12.95 28.67
C HIS A 472 12.16 12.61 27.62
N LEU A 473 11.39 13.61 27.17
CA LEU A 473 10.42 13.42 26.09
C LEU A 473 11.11 12.97 24.79
N MET A 474 12.29 13.53 24.48
CA MET A 474 13.08 13.13 23.31
C MET A 474 13.78 11.79 23.48
N ASP A 475 14.12 11.36 24.69
CA ASP A 475 14.53 9.99 24.98
C ASP A 475 13.40 9.03 24.65
N TRP A 476 12.17 9.35 25.08
CA TRP A 476 11.02 8.51 24.80
C TRP A 476 10.67 8.43 23.31
N ILE A 477 10.69 9.57 22.60
CA ILE A 477 10.48 9.61 21.15
C ILE A 477 11.62 8.91 20.41
N GLY A 478 12.87 9.14 20.83
CA GLY A 478 14.05 8.50 20.25
C GLY A 478 14.13 6.99 20.50
N ASP A 479 13.41 6.51 21.52
CA ASP A 479 13.31 5.09 21.86
C ASP A 479 12.34 4.30 20.98
N ASP A 480 11.58 4.98 20.12
CA ASP A 480 10.73 4.34 19.11
C ASP A 480 11.56 3.41 18.20
N LEU A 481 11.01 2.23 17.91
CA LEU A 481 11.69 1.20 17.14
C LEU A 481 12.10 1.69 15.74
N HIS A 482 11.23 2.45 15.07
CA HIS A 482 11.48 2.94 13.71
C HIS A 482 12.51 4.07 13.71
N VAL A 483 12.51 4.93 14.74
CA VAL A 483 13.49 6.00 14.93
C VAL A 483 14.87 5.41 15.25
N ARG A 484 14.96 4.44 16.17
CA ARG A 484 16.21 3.73 16.50
C ARG A 484 16.82 3.05 15.27
N ARG A 485 15.99 2.36 14.49
CA ARG A 485 16.43 1.69 13.26
C ARG A 485 16.97 2.68 12.24
N LEU A 486 16.25 3.78 12.00
CA LEU A 486 16.67 4.81 11.06
C LEU A 486 17.97 5.48 11.52
N ARG A 487 18.11 5.75 12.82
CA ARG A 487 19.32 6.32 13.41
C ARG A 487 20.54 5.42 13.24
N ARG A 488 20.40 4.12 13.53
CA ARG A 488 21.50 3.16 13.34
C ARG A 488 21.99 3.19 11.89
N LEU A 489 21.07 3.13 10.94
CA LEU A 489 21.39 3.19 9.51
C LEU A 489 22.06 4.51 9.12
N TRP A 490 21.53 5.64 9.62
CA TRP A 490 22.12 6.95 9.36
C TRP A 490 23.54 7.07 9.91
N ASN A 491 23.79 6.55 11.12
CA ASN A 491 25.13 6.56 11.71
C ASN A 491 26.13 5.73 10.90
N GLU A 492 25.71 4.57 10.38
CA GLU A 492 26.52 3.74 9.50
C GLU A 492 26.89 4.47 8.20
N ILE A 493 25.91 5.13 7.56
CA ILE A 493 26.12 5.92 6.34
C ILE A 493 27.01 7.14 6.64
N SER A 494 26.72 7.86 7.72
CA SER A 494 27.43 9.08 8.12
C SER A 494 28.89 8.80 8.47
N GLY A 495 29.18 7.70 9.20
CA GLY A 495 30.55 7.30 9.51
C GLY A 495 31.42 7.06 8.28
N ARG A 496 30.82 6.67 7.15
CA ARG A 496 31.51 6.45 5.87
C ARG A 496 31.77 7.73 5.09
N LEU A 497 31.04 8.82 5.34
CA LEU A 497 31.29 10.11 4.71
C LEU A 497 32.63 10.73 5.16
N GLY A 498 33.22 10.22 6.25
CA GLY A 498 34.51 10.64 6.77
C GLY A 498 34.46 11.93 7.61
N GLN A 499 35.58 12.32 8.22
CA GLN A 499 35.62 13.48 9.12
C GLN A 499 35.30 14.81 8.41
N LEU A 500 35.57 14.91 7.10
CA LEU A 500 35.28 16.09 6.28
C LEU A 500 33.78 16.37 6.11
N SER A 501 32.89 15.43 6.43
CA SER A 501 31.45 15.67 6.38
C SER A 501 30.90 16.34 7.64
N VAL A 502 31.69 16.44 8.71
CA VAL A 502 31.27 17.03 9.98
C VAL A 502 31.36 18.56 9.94
N GLU A 503 32.35 19.09 9.24
CA GLU A 503 32.61 20.52 9.15
C GLU A 503 32.60 20.97 7.69
N LEU A 504 31.90 22.08 7.42
CA LEU A 504 32.04 22.77 6.14
C LEU A 504 33.50 23.17 5.97
N THR A 505 34.05 22.88 4.79
CA THR A 505 35.39 23.35 4.46
C THR A 505 35.40 24.88 4.56
N PRO A 506 36.26 25.47 5.41
CA PRO A 506 36.29 26.91 5.58
C PRO A 506 36.54 27.62 4.24
N ASP A 507 35.88 28.75 3.98
CA ASP A 507 35.93 29.47 2.70
C ASP A 507 37.38 29.75 2.23
N HIS A 508 38.29 30.00 3.16
CA HIS A 508 39.71 30.25 2.85
C HIS A 508 40.47 29.03 2.29
N LYS A 509 39.97 27.81 2.50
CA LYS A 509 40.54 26.56 1.96
C LYS A 509 39.94 26.16 0.61
N ILE A 510 38.78 26.70 0.23
CA ILE A 510 38.06 26.34 -1.00
C ILE A 510 38.82 26.79 -2.27
N GLY A 511 39.75 27.74 -2.16
CA GLY A 511 40.59 28.23 -3.26
C GLY A 511 42.07 27.82 -3.21
N ALA A 512 42.52 27.15 -2.14
CA ALA A 512 43.90 26.68 -2.05
C ALA A 512 44.04 25.43 -2.95
N LYS A 513 44.93 25.48 -3.95
CA LYS A 513 45.33 24.28 -4.69
C LYS A 513 45.74 23.24 -3.65
N ALA A 514 45.18 22.03 -3.75
CA ALA A 514 45.52 20.92 -2.87
C ALA A 514 47.03 20.85 -2.70
N ASP A 515 47.51 21.20 -1.51
CA ASP A 515 48.91 21.05 -1.16
C ASP A 515 49.23 19.57 -1.33
N THR A 516 50.26 19.31 -2.12
CA THR A 516 50.80 17.97 -2.39
C THR A 516 50.97 17.24 -1.06
N PRO A 517 50.46 15.99 -0.92
CA PRO A 517 50.59 15.26 0.33
C PRO A 517 52.08 15.09 0.66
N ASP A 518 52.47 15.51 1.85
CA ASP A 518 53.83 15.32 2.36
C ASP A 518 54.20 13.83 2.32
N PRO A 519 55.44 13.49 1.92
CA PRO A 519 55.88 12.11 1.88
C PRO A 519 55.87 11.51 3.29
N PRO A 520 55.50 10.22 3.42
CA PRO A 520 55.40 9.56 4.72
C PRO A 520 56.78 9.50 5.39
N VAL A 521 56.83 9.90 6.67
CA VAL A 521 57.96 9.67 7.59
C VAL A 521 57.69 8.42 8.41
#